data_AF-A0A7Y5L6R4-F1
#
_entry.id   AF-A0A7Y5L6R4-F1
#
_cell.length_a   1.000
_cell.length_b   1.000
_cell.length_c   1.000
_cell.angle_alpha   90.00
_cell.angle_beta   90.00
_cell.angle_gamma   90.00
#
_symmetry.space_group_name_H-M   'P 1'
#
loop_
_entity.id
_entity.type
_entity.pdbx_description
1 polymer ?
#
loop_
_entity_poly.entity_id
_entity_poly.type
_entity_poly.pdbx_seq_one_letter_code
_entity_poly.pdbx_strand_id
1 'polypeptide(L)' 'MGDPARIVEGKNRPTAATPTVVLAAKNDNAVAVVQSIKEHQRLLDALMMLKLIVQSEKDIQAGNVRKQKQVFKKLHR' A
#
# COMPACT_ATOMS: atom_id res chain seq x y z
N MET A 1 24.89 4.75 34.19
CA MET A 1 25.11 4.08 32.89
C MET A 1 24.28 2.80 32.93
N GLY A 2 23.13 2.79 32.28
CA GLY A 2 22.14 1.70 32.34
C GLY A 2 21.66 1.38 30.93
N ASP A 3 21.64 0.10 30.62
CA ASP A 3 21.53 -0.55 29.31
C ASP A 3 20.40 -0.02 28.39
N PRO A 4 20.67 0.26 27.10
CA PRO A 4 19.63 0.60 26.12
C PRO A 4 19.01 -0.67 25.52
N ALA A 5 17.67 -0.67 25.40
CA ALA A 5 16.84 -1.65 24.70
C ALA A 5 16.55 -2.97 25.45
N ARG A 6 15.70 -2.88 26.48
CA ARG A 6 14.81 -4.01 26.82
C ARG A 6 13.78 -4.17 25.70
N ILE A 7 14.00 -5.11 24.80
CA ILE A 7 12.93 -5.64 23.96
C ILE A 7 11.92 -6.28 24.90
N VAL A 8 10.73 -5.69 25.00
CA VAL A 8 9.61 -6.28 25.71
C VAL A 8 9.19 -7.50 24.88
N GLU A 9 9.72 -8.68 25.21
CA GLU A 9 9.24 -9.96 24.68
C GLU A 9 7.85 -10.23 25.25
N GLY A 10 6.86 -9.52 24.70
CA GLY A 10 5.47 -9.88 24.80
C GLY A 10 5.29 -11.22 24.11
N LYS A 11 5.02 -12.25 24.92
CA LYS A 11 4.71 -13.64 24.55
C LYS A 11 3.40 -13.73 23.76
N ASN A 12 3.33 -13.10 22.59
CA ASN A 12 2.28 -13.30 21.60
C ASN A 12 2.95 -13.80 20.33
N ARG A 13 3.11 -15.12 20.22
CA ARG A 13 3.38 -15.74 18.93
C ARG A 13 2.23 -15.35 18.01
N PRO A 14 2.44 -14.60 16.91
CA PRO A 14 1.37 -14.32 15.98
C PRO A 14 0.91 -15.65 15.37
N THR A 15 -0.23 -16.15 15.82
CA THR A 15 -0.93 -17.26 15.18
C THR A 15 -1.33 -16.80 13.79
N ALA A 16 -0.92 -17.56 12.78
CA ALA A 16 -1.11 -17.25 11.37
C ALA A 16 -2.61 -17.10 11.02
N ALA A 17 -3.14 -15.87 11.04
CA ALA A 17 -4.38 -15.49 10.34
C ALA A 17 -4.78 -14.00 10.48
N THR A 18 -4.12 -13.18 11.30
CA THR A 18 -4.54 -11.78 11.48
C THR A 18 -3.54 -10.83 10.82
N PRO A 19 -3.97 -9.95 9.89
CA PRO A 19 -3.10 -8.91 9.35
C PRO A 19 -2.64 -8.03 10.51
N THR A 20 -1.38 -8.17 10.88
CA THR A 20 -0.85 -7.57 12.11
C THR A 20 -0.09 -6.31 11.73
N VAL A 21 -0.72 -5.17 12.03
CA VAL A 21 -0.05 -3.87 11.99
C VAL A 21 0.47 -3.60 13.41
N VAL A 22 1.78 -3.66 13.61
CA VAL A 22 2.42 -3.33 14.89
C VAL A 22 2.96 -1.91 14.83
N LEU A 23 2.53 -1.06 15.77
CA LEU A 23 3.06 0.29 15.93
C LEU A 23 4.31 0.24 16.82
N ALA A 24 5.45 0.68 16.31
CA ALA A 24 6.65 0.89 17.11
C ALA A 24 6.66 2.33 17.62
N ALA A 25 6.53 2.50 18.94
CA ALA A 25 6.55 3.80 19.59
C ALA A 25 7.85 4.04 20.37
N LYS A 26 8.35 5.28 20.35
CA LYS A 26 9.42 5.76 21.22
C LYS A 26 8.96 7.04 21.89
N ASN A 27 9.00 7.09 23.23
CA ASN A 27 8.59 8.25 24.02
C ASN A 27 7.18 8.76 23.62
N ASP A 28 6.18 7.88 23.70
CA ASP A 28 4.75 8.13 23.38
C ASP A 28 4.42 8.58 21.95
N ASN A 29 5.37 8.55 21.03
CA ASN A 29 5.14 8.84 19.61
C ASN A 29 5.33 7.58 18.78
N ALA A 30 4.34 7.24 17.94
CA ALA A 30 4.49 6.17 16.94
C ALA A 30 5.50 6.62 15.86
N VAL A 31 6.60 5.89 15.72
CA VAL A 31 7.71 6.24 14.80
C VAL A 31 7.75 5.32 13.58
N ALA A 32 7.22 4.09 13.70
CA ALA A 32 7.18 3.15 12.58
C ALA A 32 6.01 2.17 12.67
N VAL A 33 5.68 1.58 11.53
CA VAL A 33 4.62 0.58 11.38
C VAL A 33 5.23 -0.69 10.78
N VAL A 34 5.13 -1.79 11.49
CA VAL A 34 5.52 -3.12 10.99
C VAL A 34 4.25 -3.81 10.48
N GLN A 35 4.27 -4.18 9.21
CA GLN A 35 3.17 -4.89 8.54
C GLN A 35 3.74 -5.98 7.63
N SER A 36 2.91 -6.96 7.25
CA SER A 36 3.35 -7.99 6.31
C SER A 36 3.60 -7.38 4.93
N ILE A 37 4.66 -7.82 4.24
CA ILE A 37 4.99 -7.34 2.88
C ILE A 37 3.81 -7.56 1.93
N LYS A 38 3.10 -8.69 2.10
CA LYS A 38 1.93 -9.04 1.30
C LYS A 38 0.77 -8.06 1.50
N GLU A 39 0.49 -7.64 2.73
CA GLU A 39 -0.53 -6.64 3.02
C GLU A 39 -0.14 -5.26 2.51
N HIS A 40 1.12 -4.87 2.68
CA HIS A 40 1.62 -3.62 2.16
C HIS A 40 1.47 -3.55 0.64
N GLN A 41 1.85 -4.61 -0.08
CA GLN A 41 1.71 -4.67 -1.53
C GLN A 41 0.24 -4.57 -1.96
N ARG A 42 -0.67 -5.30 -1.30
CA ARG A 42 -2.11 -5.21 -1.58
C ARG A 42 -2.65 -3.80 -1.37
N LEU A 43 -2.19 -3.10 -0.34
CA LEU A 43 -2.57 -1.70 -0.11
C LEU A 43 -2.08 -0.81 -1.24
N LEU A 44 -0.81 -0.94 -1.65
CA LEU A 44 -0.26 -0.16 -2.77
C LEU A 44 -1.02 -0.44 -4.07
N ASP A 45 -1.33 -1.70 -4.37
CA ASP A 45 -2.09 -2.08 -5.56
C ASP A 45 -3.49 -1.46 -5.55
N ALA A 46 -4.18 -1.49 -4.39
CA ALA A 46 -5.49 -0.88 -4.23
C ALA A 46 -5.46 0.65 -4.42
N LEU A 47 -4.47 1.32 -3.85
CA LEU A 47 -4.28 2.77 -4.01
C LEU A 47 -3.97 3.13 -5.46
N MET A 48 -3.18 2.32 -6.16
CA MET A 48 -2.87 2.52 -7.57
C MET A 48 -4.13 2.36 -8.44
N MET A 49 -4.95 1.33 -8.18
CA MET A 49 -6.22 1.14 -8.88
C MET A 49 -7.17 2.31 -8.64
N LEU A 50 -7.31 2.78 -7.40
CA LEU A 50 -8.14 3.95 -7.09
C LEU A 50 -7.67 5.20 -7.84
N LYS A 51 -6.35 5.42 -7.90
CA LYS A 51 -5.77 6.52 -8.70
C LYS A 51 -6.14 6.40 -10.18
N LEU A 52 -6.05 5.19 -10.75
CA LEU A 52 -6.41 4.95 -12.15
C LEU A 52 -7.89 5.22 -12.41
N ILE A 53 -8.78 4.84 -11.50
CA ILE A 53 -10.22 5.11 -11.61
C ILE A 53 -10.47 6.61 -11.64
N VAL A 54 -10.00 7.34 -10.63
CA VAL A 54 -10.21 8.80 -10.52
C VAL A 54 -9.59 9.53 -11.71
N GLN A 55 -8.41 9.10 -12.17
CA GLN A 55 -7.79 9.68 -13.35
C GLN A 55 -8.61 9.39 -14.62
N SER A 56 -9.10 8.16 -14.78
CA SER A 56 -9.94 7.77 -15.92
C SER A 56 -11.24 8.56 -15.97
N GLU A 57 -11.87 8.81 -14.81
CA GLU A 57 -13.07 9.66 -14.74
C GLU A 57 -12.80 11.08 -15.23
N LYS A 58 -11.70 11.69 -14.79
CA LYS A 58 -11.27 13.02 -15.27
C LYS A 58 -10.99 13.02 -16.77
N ASP A 59 -10.32 11.99 -17.27
CA ASP A 59 -10.00 11.87 -18.69
C ASP A 59 -11.25 11.68 -19.56
N ILE A 60 -12.25 10.92 -19.08
CA ILE A 60 -13.54 10.79 -19.76
C ILE A 60 -14.28 12.13 -19.80
N GLN A 61 -14.34 12.86 -18.68
CA GLN A 61 -14.99 14.17 -18.61
C GLN A 61 -14.32 15.21 -19.52
N ALA A 62 -12.99 15.19 -19.61
CA ALA A 62 -12.22 16.06 -20.49
C ALA A 62 -12.24 15.64 -21.97
N GLY A 63 -12.86 14.50 -22.32
CA GLY A 63 -12.85 13.96 -23.67
C GLY A 63 -11.49 13.36 -24.10
N ASN A 64 -10.57 13.15 -23.15
CA ASN A 64 -9.24 12.56 -23.35
C ASN A 64 -9.31 11.03 -23.56
N VAL A 65 -10.22 10.57 -24.42
CA VAL A 65 -10.45 9.16 -24.72
C VAL A 65 -9.89 8.80 -26.10
N ARG A 66 -9.39 7.57 -26.26
CA ARG A 66 -8.93 7.05 -27.55
C ARG A 66 -9.86 5.96 -28.03
N LYS A 67 -10.28 6.04 -29.30
CA LYS A 67 -11.08 4.97 -29.90
C LYS A 67 -10.24 3.70 -30.02
N GLN A 68 -10.85 2.55 -29.81
CA GLN A 68 -10.21 1.23 -29.90
C GLN A 68 -9.37 1.08 -31.18
N LYS A 69 -9.93 1.42 -32.35
CA LYS A 69 -9.24 1.36 -33.66
C LYS A 69 -7.91 2.14 -33.69
N GLN A 70 -7.82 3.26 -32.98
CA GLN A 70 -6.61 4.09 -32.91
C GLN A 70 -5.52 3.46 -32.03
N VAL A 71 -5.92 2.71 -30.99
CA VAL A 71 -5.00 2.01 -30.09
C VAL A 71 -4.37 0.82 -30.81
N PHE A 72 -5.18 -0.03 -31.45
CA PHE A 72 -4.67 -1.21 -32.17
C PHE A 72 -3.76 -0.85 -33.34
N LYS A 73 -4.04 0.27 -34.05
CA LYS A 73 -3.15 0.76 -35.12
C LYS A 73 -1.72 1.05 -34.64
N LYS A 74 -1.52 1.41 -33.36
CA LYS A 74 -0.21 1.66 -32.77
C LYS A 74 0.48 0.40 -32.26
N LEU A 75 -0.26 -0.66 -31.96
CA LEU A 75 0.26 -1.90 -31.38
C LEU A 75 0.74 -2.90 -32.44
N HIS A 76 0.26 -2.77 -33.69
CA HIS A 76 0.65 -3.61 -34.83
C HIS A 76 1.74 -2.98 -35.71
N ARG A 77 2.53 -2.05 -35.16
CA ARG A 77 3.79 -1.57 -35.75
C ARG A 77 4.94 -2.14 -34.94
#